data_AF-A0A973D4F2-F1
#
_entry.id   AF-A0A973D4F2-F1
#
_cell.length_a   1.000
_cell.length_b   1.000
_cell.length_c   1.000
_cell.angle_alpha   90.00
_cell.angle_beta   90.00
_cell.angle_gamma   90.00
#
_symmetry.space_group_name_H-M   'P 1'
#
loop_
_entity.id
_entity.type
_entity.pdbx_description
1 polymer ?
#
loop_
_entity_poly.entity_id
_entity_poly.type
_entity_poly.pdbx_seq_one_letter_code
_entity_poly.pdbx_strand_id
1 'polypeptide(L)' 'DDLPLASHQIEASGGIDETSAAAYAAAGAGRISCGAITHSAPALDLTMAIFAGADA' A
#
# COMPACT_ATOMS: atom_id res chain seq x y z
N ASP A 1 28.24 17.78 7.44
CA ASP A 1 26.96 17.27 6.91
C ASP A 1 26.21 16.32 7.84
N ASP A 2 26.44 16.35 9.17
CA ASP A 2 25.72 15.51 10.15
C ASP A 2 24.35 16.08 10.57
N LEU A 3 23.59 16.65 9.62
CA LEU A 3 22.22 17.05 9.92
C LEU A 3 21.36 15.78 10.03
N PRO A 4 20.49 15.66 11.05
CA PRO A 4 19.64 14.49 11.20
C PRO A 4 18.79 14.30 9.93
N LEU A 5 18.82 13.10 9.37
CA LEU A 5 18.00 12.75 8.21
C LEU A 5 16.54 12.99 8.56
N ALA A 6 15.85 13.78 7.75
CA ALA A 6 14.42 13.95 7.91
C ALA A 6 13.72 12.61 7.66
N SER A 7 12.63 12.33 8.37
CA SER A 7 11.94 11.03 8.31
C SER A 7 11.62 10.59 6.88
N HIS A 8 11.19 11.51 6.02
CA HIS A 8 10.89 11.24 4.62
C HIS A 8 12.10 10.77 3.81
N GLN A 9 13.35 10.92 4.26
CA GLN A 9 14.53 10.42 3.56
C GLN A 9 14.82 8.95 3.87
N ILE A 10 14.24 8.40 4.95
CA ILE A 10 14.42 7.02 5.37
C ILE A 10 13.32 6.15 4.77
N GLU A 11 13.72 5.11 4.03
CA GLU A 11 12.82 4.14 3.42
C GLU A 11 13.07 2.73 3.97
N ALA A 12 12.00 2.06 4.36
CA ALA A 12 12.00 0.62 4.66
C ALA A 12 11.44 -0.17 3.48
N SER A 13 12.06 -1.30 3.15
CA SER A 13 11.66 -2.17 2.04
C SER A 13 12.02 -3.64 2.34
N GLY A 14 11.51 -4.56 1.53
CA GLY A 14 11.79 -5.99 1.59
C GLY A 14 10.88 -6.77 2.54
N GLY A 15 10.02 -7.63 1.99
CA GLY A 15 9.18 -8.54 2.78
C GLY A 15 8.13 -7.88 3.68
N ILE A 16 7.84 -6.59 3.47
CA ILE A 16 6.85 -5.85 4.26
C ILE A 16 5.44 -6.18 3.77
N ASP A 17 4.53 -6.37 4.72
CA ASP A 17 3.11 -6.70 4.53
C ASP A 17 2.20 -5.88 5.47
N GLU A 18 0.89 -6.16 5.48
CA GLU A 18 -0.10 -5.46 6.31
C GLU A 18 0.14 -5.63 7.81
N THR A 19 0.84 -6.69 8.22
CA THR A 19 1.11 -6.98 9.63
C THR A 19 2.34 -6.22 10.16
N SER A 20 3.25 -5.84 9.26
CA SER A 20 4.56 -5.28 9.60
C SER A 20 4.73 -3.80 9.24
N ALA A 21 3.99 -3.27 8.27
CA ALA A 21 4.14 -1.88 7.79
C ALA A 21 4.07 -0.83 8.91
N ALA A 22 3.13 -0.97 9.85
CA ALA A 22 2.97 -0.03 10.96
C ALA A 22 4.20 0.00 11.89
N ALA A 23 4.84 -1.15 12.11
CA ALA A 23 6.03 -1.24 12.95
C ALA A 23 7.22 -0.50 12.32
N TYR A 24 7.39 -0.60 11.00
CA TYR A 24 8.44 0.15 10.28
C TYR A 24 8.21 1.66 10.31
N ALA A 25 6.95 2.10 10.18
CA ALA A 25 6.61 3.51 10.32
C ALA A 25 6.93 4.03 11.74
N ALA A 26 6.55 3.27 12.77
CA ALA A 26 6.85 3.61 14.17
C ALA A 26 8.35 3.61 14.49
N ALA A 27 9.15 2.79 13.80
CA ALA A 27 10.60 2.77 13.90
C ALA A 27 11.29 3.98 13.23
N GLY A 28 10.55 4.83 12.53
CA GLY A 28 11.05 6.10 11.97
C GLY A 28 11.19 6.12 10.45
N ALA A 29 10.76 5.07 9.73
CA ALA A 29 10.70 5.12 8.27
C ALA A 29 9.61 6.09 7.80
N GLY A 30 9.97 7.10 7.02
CA GLY A 30 9.01 8.03 6.41
C GLY A 30 8.50 7.57 5.05
N ARG A 31 9.11 6.53 4.46
CA ARG A 31 8.60 5.82 3.29
C ARG A 31 8.66 4.31 3.50
N ILE A 32 7.68 3.60 2.95
CA ILE A 32 7.62 2.14 2.97
C ILE A 32 7.36 1.67 1.54
N SER A 33 8.18 0.74 1.06
CA SER A 33 7.98 0.05 -0.21
C SER A 33 7.48 -1.37 0.06
N CYS A 34 6.36 -1.74 -0.57
CA CYS A 34 5.73 -3.04 -0.46
C CYS A 34 5.42 -3.59 -1.86
N GLY A 35 6.21 -4.57 -2.32
CA GLY A 35 5.99 -5.19 -3.64
C GLY A 35 4.70 -6.02 -3.71
N ALA A 36 4.21 -6.51 -2.57
CA ALA A 36 3.04 -7.37 -2.51
C ALA A 36 1.78 -6.71 -3.11
N ILE A 37 1.64 -5.39 -2.99
CA ILE A 37 0.47 -4.65 -3.52
C ILE A 37 0.36 -4.66 -5.04
N THR A 38 1.43 -5.01 -5.77
CA THR A 38 1.42 -5.08 -7.24
C THR A 38 1.43 -6.52 -7.74
N HIS A 39 2.38 -7.35 -7.31
CA HIS A 39 2.58 -8.69 -7.89
C HIS A 39 1.83 -9.81 -7.15
N SER A 40 1.24 -9.53 -5.99
CA SER A 40 0.62 -10.56 -5.14
C SER A 40 -0.68 -10.11 -4.47
N ALA A 41 -1.21 -8.95 -4.85
CA ALA A 41 -2.51 -8.50 -4.36
C ALA A 41 -3.61 -9.36 -4.98
N PRO A 42 -4.55 -9.90 -4.18
CA PRO A 42 -5.69 -10.64 -4.72
C PRO A 42 -6.57 -9.71 -5.55
N ALA A 43 -7.11 -10.23 -6.65
CA ALA A 43 -8.08 -9.49 -7.45
C ALA A 43 -9.40 -9.33 -6.68
N LEU A 44 -10.01 -8.14 -6.79
CA LEU A 44 -11.34 -7.89 -6.24
C LEU A 44 -12.40 -8.53 -7.14
N ASP A 45 -13.32 -9.29 -6.56
CA ASP A 45 -14.45 -9.85 -7.28
C ASP A 45 -15.50 -8.77 -7.55
N LEU A 46 -15.75 -8.47 -8.82
CA LEU A 46 -16.64 -7.39 -9.27
C LEU A 46 -17.71 -7.95 -10.20
N THR A 47 -18.96 -7.56 -9.96
CA THR A 47 -20.10 -7.89 -10.83
C THR A 47 -20.73 -6.61 -11.38
N MET A 48 -21.04 -6.61 -12.68
CA MET A 48 -21.82 -5.54 -13.32
C MET A 48 -23.25 -6.03 -13.57
N ALA A 49 -24.22 -5.46 -12.84
CA ALA A 49 -25.64 -5.74 -13.02
C ALA A 49 -26.26 -4.70 -13.97
N ILE A 50 -26.80 -5.16 -15.10
CA ILE A 50 -27.43 -4.31 -16.11
C ILE A 50 -28.95 -4.45 -15.98
N PHE A 51 -29.65 -3.33 -15.92
CA PHE A 51 -31.11 -3.26 -15.90
C PHE A 51 -31.59 -2.49 -17.14
N ALA A 52 -32.66 -2.97 -17.78
CA ALA A 52 -33.29 -2.21 -18.85
C ALA A 52 -33.90 -0.93 -18.27
N GLY A 53 -33.82 0.19 -19.00
CA GLY A 53 -34.59 1.38 -18.67
C GLY A 53 -36.07 1.01 -18.68
N ALA A 54 -36.77 1.25 -17.58
CA ALA A 54 -38.22 1.08 -17.53
C ALA A 54 -38.82 2.14 -18.47
N ASP A 55 -39.12 1.74 -19.70
CA ASP A 55 -40.15 2.26 -20.61
C ASP A 55 -39.99 1.59 -21.99
N ALA A 56 -40.73 0.50 -22.20
CA ALA A 56 -41.11 -0.07 -23.49
C ALA A 56 -42.50 -0.72 -23.36
#